data_AF-A0A9P6N5P9-F1
#
_entry.id   AF-A0A9P6N5P9-F1
#
_cell.length_a   1.000
_cell.length_b   1.000
_cell.length_c   1.000
_cell.angle_alpha   90.00
_cell.angle_beta   90.00
_cell.angle_gamma   90.00
#
_symmetry.space_group_name_H-M   'P 1'
#
loop_
_entity.id
_entity.type
_entity.pdbx_description
1 polymer ?
#
loop_
_entity_poly.entity_id
_entity_poly.type
_entity_poly.pdbx_seq_one_letter_code
_entity_poly.pdbx_strand_id
1 'polypeptide(L)' 'MELGFTPSQYNQSLYVYRHGNDTCIIWLHMDNGAVMGSSDSLLQEISGKLGKQPQQ' A
#
# COMPACT_ATOMS: atom_id res chain seq x y z
N MET A 1 11.33 -7.27 7.97
CA MET A 1 10.14 -7.92 7.38
C MET A 1 9.84 -7.16 6.10
N GLU A 2 10.15 -7.72 4.94
CA GLU A 2 9.83 -7.09 3.66
C GLU A 2 8.33 -7.23 3.42
N LEU A 3 7.63 -6.13 3.16
CA LEU A 3 6.18 -6.10 2.96
C LEU A 3 5.75 -6.65 1.59
N GLY A 4 6.68 -7.13 0.75
CA GLY A 4 6.39 -7.72 -0.56
C GLY A 4 5.92 -6.73 -1.63
N PHE A 5 6.06 -5.42 -1.40
CA PHE A 5 5.74 -4.40 -2.39
C PHE A 5 6.81 -4.33 -3.47
N THR A 6 6.37 -4.28 -4.72
CA THR A 6 7.24 -4.02 -5.87
C THR A 6 7.04 -2.59 -6.35
N PRO A 7 8.10 -1.80 -6.58
CA PRO A 7 7.97 -0.47 -7.16
C PRO A 7 7.45 -0.58 -8.60
N SER A 8 6.63 0.39 -9.00
CA SER A 8 6.19 0.52 -10.38
C SER A 8 7.39 0.91 -11.26
N GLN A 9 7.51 0.24 -12.40
CA GLN A 9 8.54 0.56 -13.41
C GLN A 9 8.28 1.91 -14.10
N TYR A 10 7.07 2.45 -13.99
CA TYR A 10 6.64 3.67 -14.68
C TYR A 10 6.57 4.89 -13.75
N ASN A 11 6.51 4.68 -12.43
CA ASN A 11 6.35 5.78 -11.48
C ASN A 11 6.95 5.42 -10.11
N GLN A 12 7.95 6.19 -9.68
CA GLN A 12 8.69 5.97 -8.43
C GLN A 12 7.85 6.17 -7.17
N SER A 13 6.71 6.85 -7.30
CA SER A 13 5.73 7.05 -6.23
C SER A 13 4.73 5.90 -6.09
N LEU A 14 4.73 4.92 -7.01
CA LEU A 14 3.76 3.83 -7.00
C LEU A 14 4.41 2.50 -6.59
N TYR A 15 3.76 1.82 -5.66
CA TYR A 15 4.14 0.51 -5.17
C TYR A 15 2.93 -0.42 -5.28
N VAL A 16 3.18 -1.64 -5.71
CA VAL A 16 2.12 -2.65 -5.91
C VAL A 16 2.42 -3.85 -5.03
N TYR A 17 1.42 -4.29 -4.29
CA TYR A 17 1.40 -5.55 -3.56
C TYR A 17 0.35 -6.47 -4.16
N ARG A 18 0.70 -7.73 -4.36
CA ARG A 18 -0.18 -8.76 -4.89
C ARG A 18 -0.18 -9.95 -3.96
N HIS A 19 -1.38 -10.38 -3.56
CA HIS A 19 -1.57 -11.56 -2.72
C HIS A 19 -2.69 -12.41 -3.30
N GLY A 20 -2.33 -13.46 -4.04
CA GLY A 20 -3.31 -14.24 -4.81
C GLY A 20 -4.02 -13.36 -5.84
N ASN A 21 -5.36 -13.29 -5.75
CA ASN A 21 -6.18 -12.43 -6.62
C ASN A 21 -6.34 -11.00 -6.07
N ASP A 22 -5.86 -10.74 -4.85
CA ASP A 22 -5.96 -9.45 -4.22
C ASP A 22 -4.78 -8.55 -4.61
N THR A 23 -5.07 -7.27 -4.84
CA THR A 23 -4.10 -6.26 -5.25
C THR A 23 -4.25 -5.03 -4.37
N CYS A 24 -3.12 -4.51 -3.90
CA CYS A 24 -3.02 -3.23 -3.24
C CYS A 24 -2.03 -2.33 -3.97
N ILE A 25 -2.39 -1.06 -4.10
CA ILE A 25 -1.57 0.00 -4.65
C ILE A 25 -1.33 1.00 -3.53
N ILE A 26 -0.05 1.25 -3.24
CA ILE A 26 0.36 2.38 -2.43
C ILE A 26 0.89 3.44 -3.36
N TRP A 27 0.34 4.65 -3.24
CA TRP A 27 0.87 5.84 -3.85
C TRP A 27 1.44 6.74 -2.77
N LEU A 28 2.71 7.15 -2.91
CA LEU A 28 3.40 8.05 -2.00
C LEU A 28 3.94 9.25 -2.77
N HIS A 29 3.50 10.45 -2.41
CA HIS A 29 3.97 11.68 -3.02
C HIS A 29 4.19 12.76 -1.96
N MET A 30 5.46 13.15 -1.80
CA MET A 30 5.90 14.09 -0.76
C MET A 30 5.47 13.59 0.63
N ASP A 31 4.74 14.41 1.37
CA ASP A 31 4.27 14.10 2.73
C ASP A 31 2.94 13.33 2.75
N ASN A 32 2.34 13.10 1.58
CA ASN A 32 1.04 12.49 1.45
C ASN A 32 1.12 11.11 0.78
N GLY A 33 0.14 10.28 1.09
CA GLY A 33 0.00 8.99 0.46
C GLY A 33 -1.44 8.52 0.43
N ALA A 34 -1.71 7.59 -0.48
CA ALA A 34 -2.98 6.90 -0.56
C ALA A 34 -2.72 5.39 -0.66
N VAL A 35 -3.57 4.62 0.01
CA VAL A 35 -3.57 3.16 -0.07
C VAL A 35 -4.91 2.74 -0.67
N MET A 36 -4.85 2.03 -1.79
CA MET A 36 -6.02 1.50 -2.50
C MET A 36 -5.89 -0.02 -2.56
N GLY A 37 -6.97 -0.74 -2.32
CA GLY A 37 -6.96 -2.20 -2.27
C GLY A 37 -8.20 -2.78 -2.92
N SER A 38 -8.09 -4.01 -3.43
CA SER A 38 -9.20 -4.76 -4.01
C SER A 38 -10.21 -5.25 -2.97
N SER A 39 -9.82 -5.31 -1.69
CA SER A 39 -10.69 -5.77 -0.59
C SER A 39 -10.39 -5.03 0.71
N ASP A 40 -11.44 -4.87 1.54
CA ASP A 40 -11.31 -4.20 2.85
C ASP A 40 -10.42 -4.99 3.82
N SER A 41 -10.49 -6.32 3.78
CA SER A 41 -9.64 -7.19 4.61
C SER A 41 -8.15 -6.97 4.32
N LEU A 42 -7.79 -6.86 3.04
CA LEU A 42 -6.44 -6.56 2.60
C LEU A 42 -6.00 -5.16 3.06
N LEU A 43 -6.87 -4.16 2.92
CA LEU A 43 -6.61 -2.79 3.37
C LEU A 43 -6.37 -2.71 4.87
N GLN A 44 -7.14 -3.44 5.68
CA GLN A 44 -6.95 -3.49 7.13
C GLN A 44 -5.62 -4.16 7.50
N GLU A 45 -5.28 -5.26 6.84
CA GLU A 45 -4.01 -5.95 7.05
C GLU A 45 -2.81 -5.03 6.73
N ILE A 46 -2.84 -4.39 5.56
CA ILE A 46 -1.77 -3.47 5.12
C ILE A 46 -1.72 -2.24 6.02
N SER A 47 -2.85 -1.66 6.41
CA SER A 47 -2.88 -0.53 7.34
C SER A 47 -2.32 -0.88 8.71
N GLY A 48 -2.57 -2.10 9.20
CA GLY A 48 -1.99 -2.59 10.46
C GLY A 48 -0.47 -2.74 10.37
N LYS A 49 0.04 -3.17 9.21
CA LYS A 49 1.49 -3.35 8.95
C LYS A 49 2.23 -2.04 8.69
N LEU A 50 1.59 -1.06 8.05
CA LEU A 50 2.18 0.24 7.74
C LEU A 50 2.33 1.14 8.98
N GLY A 51 1.67 0.79 10.09
CA GLY A 51 1.64 1.60 11.30
C GLY A 51 0.82 2.87 11.03
N LYS A 52 -0.44 2.88 11.45
CA LYS A 52 -1.22 4.13 11.45
C LYS A 52 -0.49 5.16 12.30
N GLN A 53 -0.07 6.28 11.72
CA GLN A 53 -0.18 7.52 12.48
C GLN A 53 -1.66 7.91 12.43
N PRO A 54 -2.34 8.04 13.59
CA PRO A 54 -3.67 8.59 13.60
C PRO A 54 -3.59 10.00 13.01
N GLN A 55 -4.35 10.25 11.94
CA GLN A 55 -4.68 11.61 11.55
C GLN A 55 -5.49 12.19 12.73
N GLN A 56 -4.84 13.05 13.50
CA GLN A 56 -5.50 13.95 14.45
C GLN A 56 -6.16 15.09 13.68
#